data_AF-A0A2P5MUM1-F1
#
_entry.id   AF-A0A2P5MUM1-F1
#
_cell.length_a   1.000
_cell.length_b   1.000
_cell.length_c   1.000
_cell.angle_alpha   90.00
_cell.angle_beta   90.00
_cell.angle_gamma   90.00
#
_symmetry.space_group_name_H-M   'P 1'
#
loop_
_entity.id
_entity.type
_entity.pdbx_description
1 polymer ?
#
loop_
_entity_poly.entity_id
_entity_poly.type
_entity_poly.pdbx_seq_one_letter_code
_entity_poly.pdbx_strand_id
1 'polypeptide(L)'
;PPMNFHELGIPDGSILVSKDGAYQCTVVGEKKVDFGGIVSSLTTATRKILGLAEDYPLQPSPHWTFNGRTVKEIYESFHSGQTESQ
;
A
#
# COMPACT_ATOMS: atom_id res chain seq x y z
N PRO A 1 9.92 2.60 -9.25
CA PRO A 1 10.49 3.29 -8.06
C PRO A 1 10.02 2.60 -6.78
N PRO A 2 10.73 2.71 -5.65
CA PRO A 2 10.17 2.25 -4.39
C PRO A 2 8.92 3.08 -4.08
N MET A 3 7.80 2.41 -3.79
CA MET A 3 6.53 3.07 -3.49
C MET A 3 6.66 4.01 -2.30
N ASN A 4 6.14 5.23 -2.42
CA ASN A 4 6.04 6.22 -1.35
C ASN A 4 4.58 6.67 -1.20
N PHE A 5 3.95 6.42 -0.05
CA PHE A 5 2.55 6.75 0.18
C PHE A 5 2.24 8.23 0.02
N HIS A 6 3.13 9.10 0.48
CA HIS A 6 2.90 10.54 0.45
C HIS A 6 2.94 11.08 -0.98
N GLU A 7 3.85 10.58 -1.82
CA GLU A 7 3.90 10.90 -3.26
C GLU A 7 2.64 10.44 -3.99
N LEU A 8 2.05 9.33 -3.54
CA LEU A 8 0.79 8.80 -4.05
C LEU A 8 -0.46 9.53 -3.53
N GLY A 9 -0.29 10.59 -2.72
CA GLY A 9 -1.41 11.31 -2.12
C GLY A 9 -2.11 10.57 -0.99
N ILE A 10 -1.41 9.64 -0.33
CA ILE A 10 -1.89 8.84 0.80
C ILE A 10 -1.13 9.32 2.06
N PRO A 11 -1.63 10.34 2.79
CA PRO A 11 -0.95 10.90 3.96
C PRO A 11 -1.04 9.99 5.18
N ASP A 12 -0.27 10.33 6.21
CA ASP A 12 -0.35 9.67 7.53
C ASP A 12 -1.77 9.77 8.11
N GLY A 13 -2.19 8.71 8.80
CA GLY A 13 -3.57 8.54 9.29
C GLY A 13 -4.54 7.98 8.26
N SER A 14 -4.14 7.84 6.99
CA SER A 14 -4.97 7.18 5.97
C SER A 14 -5.16 5.70 6.26
N ILE A 15 -6.37 5.20 6.04
CA ILE A 15 -6.69 3.77 6.19
C ILE A 15 -6.63 3.08 4.83
N LEU A 16 -5.80 2.04 4.75
CA LEU A 16 -5.80 1.11 3.64
C LEU A 16 -6.58 -0.13 4.05
N VAL A 17 -7.46 -0.60 3.16
CA VAL A 17 -8.30 -1.76 3.39
C VAL A 17 -7.89 -2.88 2.44
N SER A 18 -7.79 -4.12 2.94
CA SER A 18 -7.48 -5.27 2.10
C SER A 18 -8.58 -5.47 1.05
N LYS A 19 -8.22 -6.10 -0.08
CA LYS A 19 -9.14 -6.30 -1.21
C LYS A 19 -10.42 -7.07 -0.84
N ASP A 20 -10.34 -7.95 0.15
CA ASP A 20 -11.47 -8.71 0.70
C ASP A 20 -12.26 -7.96 1.80
N GLY A 21 -11.79 -6.77 2.21
CA GLY A 21 -12.40 -5.98 3.29
C GLY A 21 -12.16 -6.52 4.70
N ALA A 22 -11.44 -7.64 4.85
CA ALA A 22 -11.28 -8.31 6.14
C ALA A 22 -10.22 -7.64 7.05
N TYR A 23 -9.29 -6.90 6.46
CA TYR A 23 -8.15 -6.33 7.14
C TYR A 23 -7.98 -4.84 6.80
N GLN A 24 -7.43 -4.09 7.74
CA GLN A 24 -7.08 -2.68 7.54
C GLN A 24 -5.73 -2.36 8.16
N CYS A 25 -5.01 -1.41 7.57
CA CYS A 25 -3.81 -0.82 8.16
C CYS A 25 -3.85 0.71 8.04
N THR A 26 -3.13 1.40 8.93
CA THR A 26 -3.05 2.86 8.94
C THR A 26 -1.69 3.29 8.41
N VAL A 27 -1.64 4.24 7.49
CA VAL A 27 -0.37 4.84 7.05
C VAL A 27 0.22 5.67 8.19
N VAL A 28 1.50 5.44 8.52
CA VAL A 28 2.21 6.13 9.61
C VAL A 28 3.57 6.69 9.17
N GLY A 29 3.84 6.64 7.87
CA GLY A 29 4.97 7.29 7.23
C GLY A 29 5.03 6.96 5.75
N GLU A 30 5.95 7.61 5.03
CA GLU A 30 6.13 7.47 3.58
C GLU A 30 6.19 6.02 3.06
N LYS A 31 6.72 5.09 3.87
CA LYS A 31 6.88 3.66 3.51
C LYS A 31 6.45 2.70 4.62
N LYS A 32 5.69 3.19 5.60
CA LYS A 32 5.32 2.44 6.80
C LYS A 32 3.83 2.48 7.07
N VAL A 33 3.32 1.37 7.57
CA VAL A 33 1.94 1.23 8.03
C VAL A 33 1.90 0.62 9.41
N ASP A 34 0.92 1.02 10.21
CA ASP A 34 0.51 0.32 11.43
C ASP A 34 -0.55 -0.73 11.06
N PHE A 35 -0.21 -2.00 11.28
CA PHE A 35 -1.14 -3.12 11.10
C PHE A 35 -1.40 -3.78 12.44
N GLY A 36 -2.54 -3.42 13.06
CA GLY A 36 -2.93 -3.96 14.37
C GLY A 36 -1.97 -3.56 15.50
N GLY A 37 -1.46 -2.32 15.50
CA GLY A 37 -0.51 -1.82 16.49
C GLY A 37 0.95 -2.16 16.21
N ILE A 38 1.25 -2.82 15.09
CA ILE A 38 2.62 -3.16 14.68
C ILE A 38 3.00 -2.33 13.46
N VAL A 39 3.89 -1.36 13.68
CA VAL A 39 4.48 -0.54 12.61
C VAL A 39 5.45 -1.38 11.79
N SER A 40 5.15 -1.55 10.50
CA SER A 40 5.94 -2.34 9.55
C SER A 40 5.77 -1.83 8.12
N SER A 41 6.38 -2.52 7.15
CA SER A 41 6.15 -2.22 5.73
C SER A 41 4.80 -2.79 5.26
N LEU A 42 4.23 -2.22 4.20
CA LEU A 42 3.01 -2.78 3.60
C LEU A 42 3.23 -4.21 3.09
N THR A 43 4.43 -4.53 2.58
CA THR A 43 4.79 -5.89 2.20
C THR A 43 4.68 -6.86 3.37
N THR A 44 5.18 -6.47 4.55
CA THR A 44 5.08 -7.27 5.78
C THR A 44 3.61 -7.48 6.17
N ALA A 45 2.78 -6.43 6.13
CA ALA A 45 1.35 -6.54 6.40
C ALA A 45 0.65 -7.48 5.39
N THR A 46 0.96 -7.37 4.10
CA THR A 46 0.41 -8.26 3.06
C THR A 46 0.80 -9.73 3.28
N ARG A 47 2.05 -10.01 3.66
CA ARG A 47 2.47 -11.39 3.96
C ARG A 47 1.69 -11.98 5.12
N LYS A 48 1.46 -11.20 6.18
CA LYS A 48 0.68 -11.62 7.34
C LYS A 48 -0.75 -12.01 6.96
N ILE A 49 -1.45 -11.19 6.17
CA ILE A 49 -2.84 -11.50 5.77
C ILE A 49 -2.93 -12.67 4.79
N LEU A 50 -1.88 -12.90 3.98
CA LEU A 50 -1.82 -14.01 3.03
C LEU A 50 -1.25 -15.31 3.63
N GLY A 51 -0.73 -15.28 4.86
CA GLY A 51 -0.08 -16.44 5.48
C GLY A 51 1.21 -16.87 4.76
N LEU A 52 1.94 -15.93 4.16
CA LEU A 52 3.15 -16.21 3.38
C LEU A 52 4.43 -16.10 4.23
N ALA A 53 5.46 -16.85 3.84
CA ALA A 53 6.80 -16.76 4.44
C ALA A 53 7.45 -15.38 4.24
N GLU A 54 8.38 -15.01 5.13
CA GLU A 54 9.02 -13.68 5.14
C GLU A 54 9.89 -13.40 3.91
N ASP A 55 10.38 -14.43 3.23
CA ASP A 55 11.19 -14.32 2.02
C ASP A 55 10.36 -14.37 0.72
N TYR A 56 9.04 -14.64 0.82
CA TYR A 56 8.21 -14.79 -0.36
C TYR A 56 8.10 -13.45 -1.14
N PRO A 57 8.51 -13.40 -2.42
CA PRO A 57 8.42 -12.19 -3.23
C PRO A 57 6.95 -11.90 -3.57
N LEU A 58 6.47 -10.71 -3.22
CA LEU A 58 5.12 -10.27 -3.55
C LEU A 58 5.06 -8.77 -3.81
N GLN A 59 4.04 -8.36 -4.56
CA GLN A 59 3.68 -6.96 -4.73
C GLN A 59 2.49 -6.64 -3.82
N PRO A 60 2.62 -5.74 -2.83
CA PRO A 60 1.53 -5.50 -1.87
C PRO A 60 0.42 -4.63 -2.46
N SER A 61 0.74 -3.70 -3.36
CA SER A 61 -0.17 -2.68 -3.89
C SER A 61 -1.49 -3.20 -4.51
N PRO A 62 -1.60 -4.39 -5.13
CA PRO A 62 -2.87 -4.91 -5.64
C PRO A 62 -3.79 -5.48 -4.55
N HIS A 63 -3.27 -5.71 -3.34
CA HIS A 63 -4.01 -6.30 -2.22
C HIS A 63 -4.66 -5.26 -1.31
N TRP A 64 -4.34 -3.98 -1.49
CA TRP A 64 -4.81 -2.89 -0.64
C TRP A 64 -5.54 -1.83 -1.48
N THR A 65 -6.56 -1.24 -0.87
CA THR A 65 -7.38 -0.19 -1.45
C THR A 65 -7.37 1.05 -0.57
N PHE A 66 -7.42 2.21 -1.21
CA PHE A 66 -7.59 3.51 -0.58
C PHE A 66 -8.72 4.24 -1.29
N ASN A 67 -9.74 4.68 -0.55
CA ASN A 67 -10.92 5.37 -1.10
C ASN A 67 -11.55 4.64 -2.31
N GLY A 68 -11.63 3.31 -2.24
CA GLY A 68 -12.26 2.48 -3.27
C GLY A 68 -11.39 2.18 -4.50
N ARG A 69 -10.16 2.68 -4.58
CA ARG A 69 -9.19 2.35 -5.65
C ARG A 69 -8.03 1.52 -5.10
N THR A 70 -7.50 0.58 -5.87
CA THR A 70 -6.31 -0.16 -5.42
C THR A 70 -5.09 0.74 -5.37
N VAL A 71 -4.17 0.49 -4.43
CA VAL A 71 -2.91 1.22 -4.35
C VAL A 71 -2.09 1.05 -5.63
N LYS A 72 -2.22 -0.10 -6.31
CA LYS A 72 -1.65 -0.33 -7.64
C LYS A 72 -2.18 0.67 -8.66
N GLU A 73 -3.50 0.84 -8.76
CA GLU A 73 -4.11 1.81 -9.70
C GLU A 73 -3.67 3.25 -9.40
N ILE A 74 -3.53 3.61 -8.13
CA ILE A 74 -3.05 4.94 -7.72
C ILE A 74 -1.60 5.14 -8.18
N TYR A 75 -0.73 4.16 -7.93
CA TYR A 75 0.66 4.19 -8.37
C TYR A 75 0.78 4.24 -9.90
N GLU A 76 0.04 3.41 -10.62
CA GLU A 76 0.02 3.41 -12.08
C GLU A 76 -0.47 4.76 -12.63
N SER A 77 -1.52 5.34 -12.05
CA SER A 77 -2.04 6.66 -12.44
C SER A 77 -1.00 7.77 -12.22
N PHE A 78 -0.28 7.72 -11.10
CA PHE A 78 0.79 8.67 -10.79
C PHE A 78 1.91 8.59 -11.83
N HIS A 79 2.35 7.38 -12.19
CA HIS A 79 3.42 7.19 -13.17
C HIS A 79 3.00 7.41 -14.63
N SER A 80 1.76 7.05 -15.00
CA SER A 80 1.25 7.32 -16.35
C SER A 80 1.05 8.82 -16.58
N GLY A 81 0.55 9.55 -15.58
CA GLY A 81 0.38 11.01 -15.66
C GLY A 81 1.69 11.80 -15.72
N GLN A 82 2.81 11.21 -15.28
CA GLN A 82 4.14 11.82 -15.44
C GLN A 82 4.74 11.62 -16.84
N THR A 83 4.09 10.85 -17.73
CA THR A 83 4.63 10.50 -19.05
C THR A 83 4.18 11.46 -20.17
N GLU A 84 3.26 12.40 -19.93
CA GLU A 84 2.70 13.30 -20.96
C GLU A 84 3.26 14.73 -20.99
N SER A 85 4.44 14.95 -20.42
CA SER A 85 5.15 16.23 -20.61
C SER A 85 6.63 16.00 -20.94
N GLN A 86 6.88 15.59 -22.19
CA GLN A 86 8.16 15.81 -22.90
C GLN A 86 7.92 16.03 -24.38
#